data_AF-A0A0S9QMP0-F1
#
_entry.id   AF-A0A0S9QMP0-F1
#
_cell.length_a   1.000
_cell.length_b   1.000
_cell.length_c   1.000
_cell.angle_alpha   90.00
_cell.angle_beta   90.00
_cell.angle_gamma   90.00
#
_symmetry.space_group_name_H-M   'P 1'
#
loop_
_entity.id
_entity.type
_entity.pdbx_description
1 polymer ?
#
loop_
_entity_poly.entity_id
_entity_poly.type
_entity_poly.pdbx_seq_one_letter_code
_entity_poly.pdbx_strand_id
1 'polypeptide(L)'
;MSDEAARLLAEIHAARALARAATPATRPGVAALWAHATRDPGGPVDLATVRAIRADPGTARRYRALLASQAMAHAPFAVAASDGPVASRRIGAFTLEILAATEDAPPLLILRGSEARSPRLIEVILGDETLRVALPPPIEGAILLALDPAVPEAVRLGAMLRDPACAAFLL
;
A
#
# COMPACT_ATOMS: atom_id res chain seq x y z
N MET A 1 18.46 -18.58 34.56
CA MET A 1 19.13 -17.55 33.73
C MET A 1 19.53 -16.42 34.67
N SER A 2 20.78 -15.95 34.66
CA SER A 2 21.26 -14.98 35.65
C SER A 2 20.80 -13.55 35.34
N ASP A 3 20.51 -12.76 36.37
CA ASP A 3 20.13 -11.33 36.26
C ASP A 3 21.16 -10.51 35.48
N GLU A 4 22.43 -10.92 35.54
CA GLU A 4 23.52 -10.29 34.82
C GLU A 4 23.39 -10.45 33.29
N ALA A 5 22.91 -11.60 32.81
CA ALA A 5 22.65 -11.81 31.39
C ALA A 5 21.46 -10.96 30.89
N ALA A 6 20.42 -10.80 31.72
CA ALA A 6 19.27 -9.96 31.40
C ALA A 6 19.66 -8.47 31.32
N ARG A 7 20.48 -8.00 32.26
CA ARG A 7 21.00 -6.62 32.26
C ARG A 7 21.88 -6.33 31.05
N LEU A 8 22.77 -7.26 30.70
CA LEU A 8 23.68 -7.10 29.56
C LEU A 8 22.92 -7.07 28.23
N LEU A 9 21.85 -7.86 28.10
CA LEU A 9 20.93 -7.78 26.95
C LEU A 9 20.17 -6.45 26.89
N ALA A 10 19.69 -5.93 28.03
CA ALA A 10 19.01 -4.64 28.08
C ALA A 10 19.94 -3.49 27.67
N GLU A 11 21.20 -3.50 28.13
CA GLU A 11 22.22 -2.52 27.76
C GLU A 11 22.56 -2.59 26.25
N ILE A 12 22.67 -3.79 25.67
CA ILE A 12 22.84 -3.96 24.22
C ILE A 12 21.63 -3.42 23.45
N HIS A 13 20.41 -3.67 23.92
CA HIS A 13 19.19 -3.16 23.29
C HIS A 13 19.12 -1.63 23.35
N ALA A 14 19.49 -1.02 24.49
CA ALA A 14 19.57 0.43 24.65
C ALA A 14 20.64 1.05 23.75
N ALA A 15 21.84 0.47 23.69
CA ALA A 15 22.92 0.91 22.81
C ALA A 15 22.52 0.83 21.33
N ARG A 16 21.83 -0.24 20.92
CA ARG A 16 21.28 -0.38 19.56
C ARG A 16 20.17 0.63 19.26
N ALA A 17 19.37 1.02 20.26
CA ALA A 17 18.35 2.06 20.09
C ALA A 17 19.01 3.44 19.91
N LEU A 18 20.03 3.74 20.71
CA LEU A 18 20.78 5.00 20.64
C LEU A 18 21.56 5.13 19.33
N ALA A 19 22.22 4.06 18.88
CA ALA A 19 22.91 4.02 17.60
C ALA A 19 21.97 4.19 16.40
N ARG A 20 20.72 3.69 16.50
CA ARG A 20 19.68 3.92 15.48
C ARG A 20 19.14 5.36 15.48
N ALA A 21 19.18 6.05 16.61
CA ALA A 21 18.78 7.45 16.71
C ALA A 21 19.86 8.43 16.20
N ALA A 22 21.13 8.01 16.17
CA ALA A 22 22.28 8.89 15.95
C ALA A 22 22.62 9.19 14.48
N THR A 23 22.06 8.48 13.51
CA THR A 23 22.32 8.79 12.09
C THR A 23 21.23 9.70 11.56
N PRO A 24 21.50 10.99 11.25
CA PRO A 24 20.54 11.79 10.52
C PRO A 24 20.32 11.13 9.17
N ALA A 25 19.16 10.49 8.98
CA ALA A 25 18.82 9.90 7.71
C ALA A 25 18.74 11.03 6.69
N THR A 26 19.67 11.05 5.74
CA THR A 26 19.63 11.99 4.62
C THR A 26 18.28 11.81 3.93
N ARG A 27 17.45 12.85 3.97
CA ARG A 27 16.12 12.80 3.35
C ARG A 27 16.27 12.44 1.87
N PRO A 28 15.50 11.48 1.35
CA PRO A 28 15.59 11.13 -0.06
C PRO A 28 15.25 12.36 -0.92
N GLY A 29 16.04 12.54 -1.96
CA GLY A 29 15.78 13.53 -3.00
C GLY A 29 14.57 13.12 -3.87
N VAL A 30 14.10 14.05 -4.70
CA VAL A 30 12.96 13.81 -5.60
C VAL A 30 13.23 12.63 -6.55
N ALA A 31 14.45 12.50 -7.07
CA ALA A 31 14.82 11.40 -7.95
C ALA A 31 14.68 10.02 -7.29
N ALA A 32 15.06 9.90 -6.01
CA ALA A 32 14.92 8.65 -5.25
C ALA A 32 13.45 8.31 -4.99
N LEU A 33 12.63 9.30 -4.62
CA LEU A 33 11.19 9.12 -4.47
C LEU A 33 10.51 8.78 -5.79
N TRP A 34 10.94 9.39 -6.90
CA TRP A 34 10.45 9.08 -8.25
C TRP A 34 10.78 7.64 -8.64
N ALA A 35 12.04 7.23 -8.51
CA ALA A 35 12.45 5.86 -8.80
C ALA A 35 11.67 4.84 -7.97
N HIS A 36 11.41 5.16 -6.69
CA HIS A 36 10.56 4.33 -5.84
C HIS A 36 9.09 4.31 -6.30
N ALA A 37 8.55 5.46 -6.72
CA ALA A 37 7.17 5.60 -7.16
C ALA A 37 6.88 4.97 -8.53
N THR A 38 7.88 4.80 -9.40
CA THR A 38 7.70 4.25 -10.76
C THR A 38 8.21 2.83 -10.91
N ARG A 39 8.62 2.18 -9.81
CA ARG A 39 9.09 0.79 -9.85
C ARG A 39 7.95 -0.18 -10.21
N ASP A 40 8.34 -1.29 -10.83
CA ASP A 40 7.43 -2.41 -11.01
C ASP A 40 7.08 -3.08 -9.67
N PRO A 41 5.88 -3.67 -9.54
CA PRO A 41 5.55 -4.59 -8.45
C PRO A 41 6.60 -5.70 -8.33
N GLY A 42 7.03 -6.01 -7.10
CA GLY A 42 8.12 -6.96 -6.85
C GLY A 42 9.53 -6.51 -7.30
N GLY A 43 9.65 -5.34 -7.94
CA GLY A 43 10.93 -4.77 -8.34
C GLY A 43 11.82 -4.36 -7.16
N PRO A 44 13.11 -4.09 -7.39
CA PRO A 44 14.07 -3.77 -6.34
C PRO A 44 13.65 -2.51 -5.56
N VAL A 45 13.90 -2.54 -4.24
CA VAL A 45 13.50 -1.49 -3.32
C VAL A 45 14.73 -0.95 -2.60
N ASP A 46 14.91 0.37 -2.66
CA ASP A 46 15.87 1.05 -1.79
C ASP A 46 15.33 1.14 -0.35
N LEU A 47 15.96 0.38 0.54
CA LEU A 47 15.58 0.32 1.95
C LEU A 47 15.76 1.66 2.67
N ALA A 48 16.70 2.51 2.24
CA ALA A 48 16.87 3.84 2.83
C ALA A 48 15.65 4.71 2.53
N THR A 49 15.19 4.71 1.27
CA THR A 49 13.98 5.41 0.85
C THR A 49 12.73 4.87 1.56
N VAL A 50 12.56 3.54 1.66
CA VAL A 50 11.41 2.97 2.39
C VAL A 50 11.41 3.33 3.86
N ARG A 51 12.57 3.26 4.53
CA ARG A 51 12.70 3.68 5.92
C ARG A 51 12.38 5.15 6.09
N ALA A 52 12.84 6.01 5.19
CA ALA A 52 12.53 7.44 5.24
C ALA A 52 11.03 7.72 5.03
N ILE A 53 10.37 7.01 4.11
CA ILE A 53 8.91 7.11 3.90
C ILE A 53 8.15 6.71 5.18
N ARG A 54 8.58 5.64 5.86
CA ARG A 54 7.93 5.20 7.11
C ARG A 54 8.22 6.10 8.30
N ALA A 55 9.47 6.54 8.47
CA ALA A 55 9.91 7.21 9.70
C ALA A 55 9.77 8.76 9.67
N ASP A 56 9.75 9.39 8.50
CA ASP A 56 9.65 10.85 8.36
C ASP A 56 8.30 11.24 7.73
N PRO A 57 7.36 11.81 8.50
CA PRO A 57 6.05 12.25 7.99
C PRO A 57 6.16 13.24 6.83
N GLY A 58 7.21 14.07 6.80
CA GLY A 58 7.46 15.00 5.70
C GLY A 58 7.78 14.27 4.39
N THR A 59 8.55 13.18 4.47
CA THR A 59 8.87 12.31 3.33
C THR A 59 7.66 11.49 2.90
N ALA A 60 6.89 10.93 3.84
CA ALA A 60 5.62 10.26 3.56
C ALA A 60 4.64 11.16 2.78
N ARG A 61 4.50 12.43 3.21
CA ARG A 61 3.64 13.42 2.54
C ARG A 61 4.12 13.71 1.12
N ARG A 62 5.42 13.90 0.92
CA ARG A 62 6.01 14.11 -0.42
C ARG A 62 5.77 12.92 -1.33
N TYR A 63 5.93 11.71 -0.81
CA TYR A 63 5.67 10.48 -1.55
C TYR A 63 4.20 10.35 -1.97
N ARG A 64 3.26 10.55 -1.04
CA ARG A 64 1.82 10.52 -1.35
C ARG A 64 1.41 11.59 -2.36
N ALA A 65 1.97 12.79 -2.26
CA ALA A 65 1.73 13.86 -3.23
C ALA A 65 2.25 13.49 -4.63
N LEU A 66 3.40 12.83 -4.70
CA LEU A 66 3.96 12.34 -5.95
C LEU A 66 3.10 11.23 -6.58
N LEU A 67 2.62 10.27 -5.78
CA LEU A 67 1.68 9.26 -6.25
C LEU A 67 0.38 9.89 -6.76
N ALA A 68 -0.19 10.84 -6.02
CA ALA A 68 -1.42 11.53 -6.41
C ALA A 68 -1.27 12.28 -7.74
N SER A 69 -0.11 12.87 -8.03
CA SER A 69 0.12 13.58 -9.29
C SER A 69 0.30 12.64 -10.50
N GLN A 70 0.64 11.38 -10.26
CA GLN A 70 0.80 10.36 -11.31
C GLN A 70 -0.47 9.51 -11.50
N ALA A 71 -1.27 9.37 -10.44
CA ALA A 71 -2.42 8.51 -10.41
C ALA A 71 -3.49 8.96 -11.41
N MET A 72 -4.04 8.00 -12.13
CA MET A 72 -5.25 8.16 -12.93
C MET A 72 -6.45 8.52 -12.03
N ALA A 73 -6.48 7.93 -10.83
CA ALA A 73 -7.41 8.29 -9.78
C ALA A 73 -6.83 7.93 -8.42
N HIS A 74 -7.17 8.70 -7.39
CA HIS A 74 -6.76 8.40 -6.02
C HIS A 74 -7.88 8.70 -5.03
N ALA A 75 -7.84 8.02 -3.89
CA ALA A 75 -8.72 8.24 -2.76
C ALA A 75 -7.85 8.27 -1.50
N PRO A 76 -7.75 9.43 -0.80
CA PRO A 76 -6.94 9.52 0.43
C PRO A 76 -7.60 8.79 1.61
N PHE A 77 -8.92 8.60 1.56
CA PHE A 77 -9.74 7.85 2.51
C PHE A 77 -10.79 7.06 1.73
N ALA A 78 -11.28 5.96 2.30
CA ALA A 78 -12.41 5.26 1.71
C ALA A 78 -13.69 6.07 1.96
N VAL A 79 -14.37 6.47 0.89
CA VAL A 79 -15.78 6.89 0.95
C VAL A 79 -16.60 5.67 0.56
N ALA A 80 -17.25 5.05 1.55
CA ALA A 80 -18.15 3.93 1.32
C ALA A 80 -19.33 4.41 0.47
N ALA A 81 -19.61 3.69 -0.62
CA ALA A 81 -20.78 3.94 -1.47
C ALA A 81 -21.97 3.05 -1.08
N SER A 82 -21.79 2.11 -0.14
CA SER A 82 -22.83 1.17 0.30
C SER A 82 -22.53 0.64 1.70
N ASP A 83 -23.59 0.50 2.49
CA ASP A 83 -23.70 -0.10 3.82
C ASP A 83 -24.13 -1.58 3.79
N GLY A 84 -24.12 -2.20 2.60
CA GLY A 84 -24.45 -3.61 2.38
C GLY A 84 -23.28 -4.61 2.51
N PRO A 85 -23.50 -5.89 2.14
CA PRO A 85 -22.48 -6.95 2.22
C PRO A 85 -21.32 -6.79 1.21
N VAL A 86 -21.45 -5.84 0.28
CA VAL A 86 -20.41 -5.49 -0.70
C VAL A 86 -19.67 -4.26 -0.20
N ALA A 87 -18.38 -4.40 0.07
CA ALA A 87 -17.52 -3.25 0.31
C ALA A 87 -17.28 -2.54 -1.04
N SER A 88 -18.06 -1.50 -1.32
CA SER A 88 -17.92 -0.66 -2.52
C SER A 88 -17.43 0.73 -2.15
N ARG A 89 -16.45 1.24 -2.89
CA ARG A 89 -15.88 2.59 -2.69
C ARG A 89 -15.50 3.26 -3.99
N ARG A 90 -15.55 4.58 -4.00
CA ARG A 90 -15.14 5.41 -5.15
C ARG A 90 -13.67 5.80 -5.03
N ILE A 91 -12.95 5.69 -6.15
CA ILE A 91 -11.58 6.17 -6.32
C ILE A 91 -11.57 7.03 -7.58
N GLY A 92 -11.73 8.34 -7.43
CA GLY A 92 -11.95 9.26 -8.54
C GLY A 92 -13.11 8.81 -9.45
N ALA A 93 -12.83 8.58 -10.73
CA ALA A 93 -13.79 8.08 -11.72
C ALA A 93 -14.09 6.58 -11.60
N PHE A 94 -13.31 5.82 -10.82
CA PHE A 94 -13.45 4.37 -10.69
C PHE A 94 -14.30 3.98 -9.48
N THR A 95 -15.02 2.87 -9.63
CA THR A 95 -15.66 2.15 -8.53
C THR A 95 -14.84 0.90 -8.25
N LEU A 96 -14.49 0.69 -6.98
CA LEU A 96 -13.84 -0.50 -6.46
C LEU A 96 -14.86 -1.27 -5.62
N GLU A 97 -15.09 -2.52 -5.95
CA GLU A 97 -16.00 -3.44 -5.26
C GLU A 97 -15.23 -4.69 -4.82
N ILE A 98 -15.46 -5.15 -3.58
CA ILE A 98 -14.98 -6.45 -3.13
C ILE A 98 -16.19 -7.37 -2.95
N LEU A 99 -16.26 -8.41 -3.77
CA LEU A 99 -17.20 -9.51 -3.59
C LEU A 99 -16.64 -10.50 -2.58
N ALA A 100 -17.50 -10.97 -1.69
CA ALA A 100 -17.14 -12.01 -0.73
C ALA A 100 -16.81 -13.33 -1.43
N ALA A 101 -16.09 -14.21 -0.74
CA ALA A 101 -15.87 -15.57 -1.21
C ALA A 101 -17.21 -16.31 -1.34
N THR A 102 -17.28 -17.23 -2.29
CA THR A 102 -18.33 -18.24 -2.38
C THR A 102 -17.74 -19.60 -1.98
N GLU A 103 -18.57 -20.64 -1.95
CA GLU A 103 -18.10 -22.02 -1.70
C GLU A 103 -17.05 -22.47 -2.74
N ASP A 104 -17.19 -21.99 -3.98
CA ASP A 104 -16.37 -22.42 -5.12
C ASP A 104 -15.32 -21.39 -5.56
N ALA A 105 -15.27 -20.19 -4.98
CA ALA A 105 -14.39 -19.12 -5.45
C ALA A 105 -13.87 -18.20 -4.32
N PRO A 106 -12.60 -17.74 -4.40
CA PRO A 106 -12.06 -16.76 -3.47
C PRO A 106 -12.76 -15.39 -3.63
N PRO A 107 -12.61 -14.47 -2.65
CA PRO A 107 -13.12 -13.11 -2.79
C PRO A 107 -12.55 -12.43 -4.03
N LEU A 108 -13.32 -11.56 -4.66
CA LEU A 108 -12.94 -10.91 -5.91
C LEU A 108 -12.91 -9.39 -5.75
N LEU A 109 -11.80 -8.77 -6.13
CA LEU A 109 -11.69 -7.34 -6.32
C LEU A 109 -12.13 -7.00 -7.75
N ILE A 110 -13.11 -6.12 -7.87
CA ILE A 110 -13.63 -5.61 -9.14
C ILE A 110 -13.36 -4.11 -9.19
N LEU A 111 -12.68 -3.66 -10.25
CA LEU A 111 -12.50 -2.24 -10.54
C LEU A 111 -13.19 -1.90 -11.87
N ARG A 112 -14.12 -0.95 -11.83
CA ARG A 112 -14.83 -0.44 -13.01
C ARG A 112 -14.59 1.06 -13.15
N GLY A 113 -14.38 1.53 -14.37
CA GLY A 113 -14.27 2.96 -14.67
C GLY A 113 -14.59 3.23 -16.13
N SER A 114 -15.05 4.46 -16.42
CA SER A 114 -15.37 4.91 -17.78
C SER A 114 -14.20 5.59 -18.49
N GLU A 115 -12.99 5.47 -17.93
CA GLU A 115 -11.78 6.11 -18.45
C GLU A 115 -11.28 5.41 -19.73
N ALA A 116 -10.78 6.20 -20.69
CA ALA A 116 -10.25 5.69 -21.95
C ALA A 116 -9.01 4.80 -21.77
N ARG A 117 -8.33 4.90 -20.62
CA ARG A 117 -7.19 4.08 -20.25
C ARG A 117 -7.50 3.38 -18.92
N SER A 118 -7.12 2.11 -18.82
CA SER A 118 -7.26 1.34 -17.59
C SER A 118 -5.97 1.41 -16.77
N PRO A 119 -6.06 1.51 -15.43
CA PRO A 119 -4.89 1.45 -14.56
C PRO A 119 -4.26 0.06 -14.66
N ARG A 120 -2.94 0.02 -14.55
CA ARG A 120 -2.14 -1.21 -14.58
C ARG A 120 -1.62 -1.60 -13.22
N LEU A 121 -1.67 -0.67 -12.27
CA LEU A 121 -1.16 -0.83 -10.93
C LEU A 121 -2.14 -0.24 -9.92
N ILE A 122 -2.21 -0.86 -8.76
CA ILE A 122 -2.79 -0.24 -7.57
C ILE A 122 -1.73 -0.17 -6.49
N GLU A 123 -1.57 1.02 -5.91
CA GLU A 123 -0.82 1.17 -4.67
C GLU A 123 -1.77 1.57 -3.54
N VAL A 124 -1.68 0.85 -2.43
CA VAL A 124 -2.47 1.10 -1.21
C VAL A 124 -1.55 1.40 -0.05
N ILE A 125 -1.97 2.35 0.80
CA ILE A 125 -1.21 2.78 1.97
C ILE A 125 -2.14 2.81 3.18
N LEU A 126 -1.75 2.11 4.26
CA LEU A 126 -2.45 2.09 5.54
C LEU A 126 -1.41 2.18 6.67
N GLY A 127 -1.39 3.30 7.40
CA GLY A 127 -0.33 3.57 8.37
C GLY A 127 1.07 3.57 7.72
N ASP A 128 1.95 2.70 8.22
CA ASP A 128 3.32 2.50 7.73
C ASP A 128 3.43 1.39 6.66
N GLU A 129 2.30 0.75 6.36
CA GLU A 129 2.22 -0.29 5.36
C GLU A 129 1.92 0.27 3.98
N THR A 130 2.59 -0.28 2.98
CA THR A 130 2.41 0.07 1.58
C THR A 130 2.48 -1.20 0.77
N LEU A 131 1.49 -1.40 -0.09
CA LEU A 131 1.40 -2.55 -0.98
C LEU A 131 1.16 -2.08 -2.41
N ARG A 132 1.92 -2.63 -3.35
CA ARG A 132 1.88 -2.24 -4.76
C ARG A 132 1.67 -3.47 -5.62
N VAL A 133 0.49 -3.58 -6.22
CA VAL A 133 0.02 -4.78 -6.91
C VAL A 133 -0.19 -4.48 -8.39
N ALA A 134 0.20 -5.41 -9.24
CA ALA A 134 -0.13 -5.39 -10.65
C ALA A 134 -1.61 -5.69 -10.86
N LEU A 135 -2.29 -4.83 -11.63
CA LEU A 135 -3.66 -5.07 -12.05
C LEU A 135 -3.65 -5.83 -13.38
N PRO A 136 -4.45 -6.90 -13.51
CA PRO A 136 -4.59 -7.60 -14.78
C PRO A 136 -5.28 -6.70 -15.82
N PRO A 137 -5.16 -7.04 -17.11
CA PRO A 137 -5.89 -6.32 -18.14
C PRO A 137 -7.42 -6.41 -17.91
N PRO A 138 -8.19 -5.38 -18.29
CA PRO A 138 -9.63 -5.39 -18.13
C PRO A 138 -10.28 -6.43 -19.04
N ILE A 139 -11.35 -7.06 -18.54
CA ILE A 139 -12.25 -7.95 -19.27
C ILE A 139 -13.61 -7.27 -19.26
N GLU A 140 -14.18 -7.01 -20.45
CA GLU A 140 -15.49 -6.33 -20.60
C GLU A 140 -15.60 -5.00 -19.83
N GLY A 141 -14.50 -4.23 -19.77
CA GLY A 141 -14.45 -2.94 -19.08
C GLY A 141 -14.30 -3.01 -17.56
N ALA A 142 -14.08 -4.21 -16.99
CA ALA A 142 -13.79 -4.40 -15.58
C ALA A 142 -12.42 -5.06 -15.38
N ILE A 143 -11.63 -4.57 -14.44
CA ILE A 143 -10.45 -5.28 -13.95
C ILE A 143 -10.89 -6.19 -12.83
N LEU A 144 -10.55 -7.47 -12.94
CA LEU A 144 -10.90 -8.51 -11.97
C LEU A 144 -9.62 -9.09 -11.36
N LEU A 145 -9.47 -9.00 -10.04
CA LEU A 145 -8.33 -9.57 -9.31
C LEU A 145 -8.83 -10.48 -8.19
N ALA A 146 -8.47 -11.76 -8.26
CA ALA A 146 -8.77 -12.71 -7.20
C ALA A 146 -7.97 -12.36 -5.93
N LEU A 147 -8.65 -12.26 -4.79
CA LEU A 147 -8.06 -12.08 -3.47
C LEU A 147 -7.81 -13.45 -2.82
N ASP A 148 -7.06 -14.29 -3.53
CA ASP A 148 -6.82 -15.70 -3.18
C ASP A 148 -6.16 -15.83 -1.79
N PRO A 149 -6.76 -16.57 -0.84
CA PRO A 149 -6.17 -16.87 0.46
C PRO A 149 -4.77 -17.51 0.41
N ALA A 150 -4.45 -18.22 -0.68
CA ALA A 150 -3.14 -18.81 -0.90
C ALA A 150 -2.06 -17.78 -1.28
N VAL A 151 -2.45 -16.55 -1.62
CA VAL A 151 -1.55 -15.46 -2.03
C VAL A 151 -1.53 -14.39 -0.93
N PRO A 152 -0.47 -14.32 -0.09
CA PRO A 152 -0.42 -13.40 1.06
C PRO A 152 -0.62 -11.92 0.69
N GLU A 153 -0.07 -11.50 -0.45
CA GLU A 153 -0.24 -10.14 -0.98
C GLU A 153 -1.70 -9.82 -1.31
N ALA A 154 -2.44 -10.79 -1.87
CA ALA A 154 -3.84 -10.63 -2.22
C ALA A 154 -4.74 -10.55 -0.98
N VAL A 155 -4.46 -11.40 0.03
CA VAL A 155 -5.09 -11.32 1.36
C VAL A 155 -4.86 -9.94 1.98
N ARG A 156 -3.61 -9.46 1.94
CA ARG A 156 -3.25 -8.17 2.54
C ARG A 156 -3.90 -6.99 1.82
N LEU A 157 -3.90 -7.00 0.49
CA LEU A 157 -4.60 -6.02 -0.32
C LEU A 157 -6.08 -5.95 0.05
N GLY A 158 -6.75 -7.11 0.12
CA GLY A 158 -8.15 -7.19 0.50
C GLY A 158 -8.43 -6.68 1.91
N ALA A 159 -7.54 -6.94 2.86
CA ALA A 159 -7.66 -6.41 4.23
C ALA A 159 -7.49 -4.89 4.26
N MET A 160 -6.45 -4.35 3.62
CA MET A 160 -6.19 -2.92 3.56
C MET A 160 -7.34 -2.16 2.87
N LEU A 161 -7.83 -2.64 1.73
CA LEU A 161 -8.89 -1.97 0.97
C LEU A 161 -10.22 -1.87 1.71
N ARG A 162 -10.49 -2.77 2.67
CA ARG A 162 -11.68 -2.72 3.53
C ARG A 162 -11.53 -1.71 4.68
N ASP A 163 -10.31 -1.32 5.03
CA ASP A 163 -10.06 -0.31 6.06
C ASP A 163 -10.37 1.10 5.51
N PRO A 164 -11.24 1.89 6.18
CA PRO A 164 -11.57 3.23 5.73
C PRO A 164 -10.39 4.21 5.69
N ALA A 165 -9.37 4.00 6.51
CA ALA A 165 -8.16 4.82 6.53
C ALA A 165 -7.17 4.48 5.41
N CYS A 166 -7.43 3.43 4.62
CA CYS A 166 -6.57 3.04 3.53
C CYS A 166 -6.68 4.00 2.35
N ALA A 167 -5.57 4.70 2.06
CA ALA A 167 -5.42 5.44 0.83
C ALA A 167 -5.17 4.48 -0.35
N ALA A 168 -5.68 4.81 -1.53
CA ALA A 168 -5.39 4.06 -2.76
C ALA A 168 -5.12 4.98 -3.95
N PHE A 169 -4.21 4.52 -4.80
CA PHE A 169 -3.73 5.20 -5.99
C PHE A 169 -3.78 4.21 -7.16
N LEU A 170 -4.53 4.56 -8.21
CA LEU A 170 -4.63 3.78 -9.45
C LEU A 170 -3.68 4.40 -10.47
N LEU A 171 -2.72 3.62 -10.95
CA LEU A 171 -1.57 4.06 -11.75
C LEU A 171 -1.50 3.33 -13.10
#